data_AF-A0A521PIA1-F1
#
_entry.id   AF-A0A521PIA1-F1
#
_cell.length_a   1.000
_cell.length_b   1.000
_cell.length_c   1.000
_cell.angle_alpha   90.00
_cell.angle_beta   90.00
_cell.angle_gamma   90.00
#
_symmetry.space_group_name_H-M   'P 1'
#
loop_
_entity.id
_entity.type
_entity.pdbx_description
1 polymer ?
#
loop_
_entity_poly.entity_id
_entity_poly.type
_entity_poly.pdbx_seq_one_letter_code
_entity_poly.pdbx_strand_id
1 'polypeptide(L)'
;MGGARNPGARCLKTLKTLSVAAAIAVALGGATITPAAATTYAGTRHLGADGLVKLVLVTDDTVGFLTEDNVLDWTVTITNGIDSQTLFGPLSGDNSLLRLQGTALTASATQLLFDFEGEGHLLFATEFSPAVRGYCIDGQLFIPFRCGFENVGGAEHITFGLPNPDNIKVSANGLAVLGTAIGGPAPAPAPEPAAWALMIAGFGLAGARLRRRRVTAA
;
A
#
# COMPACT_ATOMS: atom_id res chain seq x y z
N MET A 1 -25.47 105.25 6.98
CA MET A 1 -25.91 104.54 8.21
C MET A 1 -25.62 103.07 7.97
N GLY A 2 -24.80 102.32 8.69
CA GLY A 2 -24.04 102.50 9.92
C GLY A 2 -23.71 101.08 10.43
N GLY A 3 -22.47 100.86 10.91
CA GLY A 3 -22.07 99.70 11.74
C GLY A 3 -21.79 98.39 10.98
N ALA A 4 -20.56 97.89 10.83
CA ALA A 4 -19.57 97.44 11.81
C ALA A 4 -19.93 96.11 12.53
N ARG A 5 -19.06 95.10 12.31
CA ARG A 5 -18.39 94.18 13.27
C ARG A 5 -18.41 92.68 12.87
N ASN A 6 -17.20 92.18 12.59
CA ASN A 6 -16.69 90.81 12.81
C ASN A 6 -16.67 90.48 14.34
N PRO A 7 -16.34 89.28 14.89
CA PRO A 7 -15.79 88.04 14.28
C PRO A 7 -16.28 86.67 14.86
N GLY A 8 -15.94 85.58 14.15
CA GLY A 8 -15.30 84.35 14.70
C GLY A 8 -16.08 83.37 15.60
N ALA A 9 -16.15 82.10 15.17
CA ALA A 9 -15.70 80.93 15.97
C ALA A 9 -15.82 79.59 15.21
N ARG A 10 -14.67 78.89 15.14
CA ARG A 10 -14.45 77.44 15.38
C ARG A 10 -15.18 76.43 14.48
N CYS A 11 -14.44 75.75 13.60
CA CYS A 11 -13.69 74.50 13.88
C CYS A 11 -14.61 73.28 14.03
N LEU A 12 -14.77 72.51 12.94
CA LEU A 12 -14.74 71.05 13.00
C LEU A 12 -14.46 70.48 11.60
N LYS A 13 -13.28 69.88 11.44
CA LYS A 13 -12.94 69.03 10.30
C LYS A 13 -13.72 67.73 10.45
N THR A 14 -14.41 67.27 9.41
CA THR A 14 -14.87 65.88 9.36
C THR A 14 -14.74 65.35 7.94
N LEU A 15 -13.64 64.63 7.71
CA LEU A 15 -13.45 63.72 6.58
C LEU A 15 -14.56 62.66 6.61
N LYS A 16 -15.20 62.40 5.46
CA LYS A 16 -15.88 61.13 5.19
C LYS A 16 -15.47 60.61 3.81
N THR A 17 -14.36 59.87 3.84
CA THR A 17 -14.14 58.57 3.20
C THR A 17 -14.92 58.25 1.92
N LEU A 18 -14.18 58.22 0.79
CA LEU A 18 -14.54 57.45 -0.41
C LEU A 18 -14.49 55.95 -0.11
N SER A 19 -15.61 55.26 -0.32
CA SER A 19 -15.70 53.79 -0.24
C SER A 19 -15.35 53.20 -1.61
N VAL A 20 -14.10 52.75 -1.79
CA VAL A 20 -13.71 51.87 -2.90
C VAL A 20 -14.08 50.45 -2.50
N ALA A 21 -15.13 49.90 -3.11
CA ALA A 21 -15.50 48.50 -2.94
C ALA A 21 -14.62 47.63 -3.85
N ALA A 22 -13.63 46.95 -3.26
CA ALA A 22 -12.90 45.87 -3.92
C ALA A 22 -13.71 44.58 -3.81
N ALA A 23 -14.28 44.12 -4.93
CA ALA A 23 -14.91 42.81 -5.02
C ALA A 23 -13.81 41.74 -5.17
N ILE A 24 -13.50 41.05 -4.08
CA ILE A 24 -12.67 39.84 -4.09
C ILE A 24 -13.59 38.68 -4.49
N ALA A 25 -13.50 38.24 -5.75
CA ALA A 25 -14.13 37.01 -6.21
C ALA A 25 -13.31 35.82 -5.69
N VAL A 26 -13.78 35.18 -4.62
CA VAL A 26 -13.26 33.89 -4.16
C VAL A 26 -13.74 32.83 -5.14
N ALA A 27 -12.87 32.41 -6.06
CA ALA A 27 -13.10 31.24 -6.87
C ALA A 27 -13.05 30.00 -5.96
N LEU A 28 -14.21 29.51 -5.56
CA LEU A 28 -14.37 28.16 -5.02
C LEU A 28 -14.02 27.19 -6.15
N GLY A 29 -12.73 26.84 -6.25
CA GLY A 29 -12.29 25.71 -7.04
C GLY A 29 -12.95 24.47 -6.45
N GLY A 30 -13.98 23.96 -7.13
CA GLY A 30 -14.53 22.65 -6.82
C GLY A 30 -13.39 21.65 -6.94
N ALA A 31 -12.94 21.12 -5.80
CA ALA A 31 -12.05 19.98 -5.79
C ALA A 31 -12.83 18.85 -6.46
N THR A 32 -12.46 18.53 -7.71
CA THR A 32 -12.90 17.30 -8.34
C THR A 32 -12.33 16.19 -7.48
N ILE A 33 -13.20 15.50 -6.73
CA ILE A 33 -12.84 14.27 -6.04
C ILE A 33 -12.56 13.27 -7.17
N THR A 34 -11.31 13.17 -7.60
CA THR A 34 -10.88 12.03 -8.39
C THR A 34 -11.21 10.78 -7.58
N PRO A 35 -11.98 9.82 -8.12
CA PRO A 35 -12.21 8.57 -7.40
C PRO A 35 -10.85 7.99 -7.02
N ALA A 36 -10.73 7.50 -5.78
CA ALA A 36 -9.54 6.79 -5.33
C ALA A 36 -9.22 5.71 -6.38
N ALA A 37 -7.99 5.73 -6.90
CA ALA A 37 -7.61 4.88 -8.02
C ALA A 37 -7.40 3.46 -7.50
N ALA A 38 -8.30 2.53 -7.79
CA ALA A 38 -8.13 1.16 -7.30
C ALA A 38 -6.84 0.53 -7.85
N THR A 39 -6.01 -0.05 -6.97
CA THR A 39 -4.79 -0.77 -7.36
C THR A 39 -5.04 -2.27 -7.35
N THR A 40 -4.68 -2.94 -8.44
CA THR A 40 -4.79 -4.40 -8.56
C THR A 40 -3.43 -5.06 -8.40
N TYR A 41 -3.26 -5.91 -7.40
CA TYR A 41 -2.07 -6.74 -7.24
C TYR A 41 -2.34 -8.15 -7.73
N ALA A 42 -1.39 -8.76 -8.44
CA ALA A 42 -1.46 -10.18 -8.73
C ALA A 42 -0.14 -10.89 -8.47
N GLY A 43 -0.23 -12.14 -8.05
CA GLY A 43 0.92 -12.97 -7.81
C GLY A 43 0.60 -14.45 -7.76
N THR A 44 1.65 -15.24 -7.64
CA THR A 44 1.54 -16.70 -7.52
C THR A 44 2.46 -17.17 -6.38
N ARG A 45 1.90 -17.99 -5.49
CA ARG A 45 2.58 -18.59 -4.35
C ARG A 45 2.63 -20.10 -4.55
N HIS A 46 3.76 -20.69 -4.22
CA HIS A 46 3.94 -22.15 -4.21
C HIS A 46 4.07 -22.60 -2.77
N LEU A 47 3.29 -23.59 -2.38
CA LEU A 47 3.28 -24.19 -1.05
C LEU A 47 3.66 -25.66 -1.19
N GLY A 48 4.87 -26.01 -0.78
CA GLY A 48 5.36 -27.39 -0.88
C GLY A 48 5.52 -27.81 -2.35
N ALA A 49 5.31 -29.10 -2.63
CA ALA A 49 5.48 -29.65 -3.98
C ALA A 49 4.26 -29.36 -4.88
N ASP A 50 3.05 -29.48 -4.34
CA ASP A 50 1.82 -29.52 -5.14
C ASP A 50 0.89 -28.31 -4.91
N GLY A 51 1.16 -27.51 -3.87
CA GLY A 51 0.33 -26.37 -3.49
C GLY A 51 0.61 -25.16 -4.37
N LEU A 52 -0.45 -24.61 -4.97
CA LEU A 52 -0.39 -23.40 -5.77
C LEU A 52 -1.50 -22.44 -5.37
N VAL A 53 -1.16 -21.17 -5.20
CA VAL A 53 -2.14 -20.08 -5.04
C VAL A 53 -1.90 -19.00 -6.06
N LYS A 54 -2.91 -18.69 -6.87
CA LYS A 54 -2.94 -17.51 -7.73
C LYS A 54 -3.84 -16.47 -7.08
N LEU A 55 -3.26 -15.33 -6.74
CA LEU A 55 -3.95 -14.22 -6.08
C LEU A 55 -4.09 -13.07 -7.07
N VAL A 56 -5.30 -12.51 -7.14
CA VAL A 56 -5.57 -11.16 -7.63
C VAL A 56 -6.31 -10.44 -6.51
N LEU A 57 -5.78 -9.31 -6.04
CA LEU A 57 -6.36 -8.49 -4.97
C LEU A 57 -6.54 -7.06 -5.48
N VAL A 58 -7.73 -6.50 -5.30
CA VAL A 58 -8.02 -5.10 -5.64
C VAL A 58 -8.16 -4.30 -4.35
N THR A 59 -7.39 -3.22 -4.21
CA THR A 59 -7.44 -2.31 -3.07
C THR A 59 -7.89 -0.91 -3.48
N ASP A 60 -8.23 -0.09 -2.50
CA ASP A 60 -8.65 1.32 -2.63
C ASP A 60 -7.48 2.33 -2.82
N ASP A 61 -6.31 1.85 -3.26
CA ASP A 61 -5.03 2.57 -3.33
C ASP A 61 -4.35 2.86 -2.00
N THR A 62 -4.87 2.36 -0.87
CA THR A 62 -4.20 2.53 0.41
C THR A 62 -2.80 1.91 0.36
N VAL A 63 -1.80 2.71 0.75
CA VAL A 63 -0.39 2.32 0.90
C VAL A 63 -0.05 2.27 2.38
N GLY A 64 0.79 1.31 2.77
CA GLY A 64 1.05 0.98 4.17
C GLY A 64 0.20 -0.21 4.60
N PHE A 65 -0.09 -0.29 5.90
CA PHE A 65 -0.88 -1.39 6.44
C PHE A 65 -2.31 -1.37 5.88
N LEU A 66 -2.78 -2.54 5.46
CA LEU A 66 -4.14 -2.71 4.96
C LEU A 66 -5.07 -3.23 6.06
N THR A 67 -6.31 -2.75 6.05
CA THR A 67 -7.45 -3.34 6.76
C THR A 67 -8.44 -3.96 5.77
N GLU A 68 -9.47 -4.67 6.27
CA GLU A 68 -10.53 -5.23 5.42
C GLU A 68 -11.21 -4.15 4.57
N ASP A 69 -11.42 -2.95 5.12
CA ASP A 69 -12.06 -1.82 4.42
C ASP A 69 -11.28 -1.36 3.18
N ASN A 70 -9.97 -1.61 3.15
CA ASN A 70 -9.12 -1.24 2.02
C ASN A 70 -9.17 -2.25 0.87
N VAL A 71 -9.74 -3.44 1.09
CA VAL A 71 -9.83 -4.49 0.08
C VAL A 71 -11.20 -4.43 -0.58
N LEU A 72 -11.21 -4.10 -1.86
CA LEU A 72 -12.43 -3.91 -2.65
C LEU A 72 -12.91 -5.22 -3.30
N ASP A 73 -11.98 -6.07 -3.73
CA ASP A 73 -12.29 -7.33 -4.40
C ASP A 73 -11.10 -8.31 -4.42
N TRP A 74 -11.36 -9.57 -4.71
CA TRP A 74 -10.32 -10.58 -4.92
C TRP A 74 -10.74 -11.71 -5.85
N THR A 75 -9.74 -12.38 -6.41
CA THR A 75 -9.86 -13.69 -7.02
C THR A 75 -8.68 -14.53 -6.54
N VAL A 76 -8.94 -15.60 -5.80
CA VAL A 76 -7.93 -16.52 -5.27
C VAL A 76 -8.20 -17.90 -5.79
N THR A 77 -7.30 -18.43 -6.62
CA THR A 77 -7.36 -19.83 -7.07
C THR A 77 -6.34 -20.66 -6.30
N ILE A 78 -6.82 -21.64 -5.55
CA ILE A 78 -6.01 -22.61 -4.79
C ILE A 78 -6.00 -23.96 -5.51
N THR A 79 -4.88 -24.67 -5.46
CA THR A 79 -4.73 -26.03 -6.03
C THR A 79 -3.79 -26.85 -5.16
N ASN A 80 -4.04 -28.16 -5.00
CA ASN A 80 -3.17 -29.11 -4.27
C ASN A 80 -2.60 -30.22 -5.18
N GLY A 81 -2.48 -29.94 -6.48
CA GLY A 81 -2.10 -30.90 -7.51
C GLY A 81 -3.23 -31.81 -8.02
N ILE A 82 -4.33 -31.95 -7.26
CA ILE A 82 -5.46 -32.83 -7.59
C ILE A 82 -6.74 -32.01 -7.76
N ASP A 83 -7.11 -31.27 -6.72
CA ASP A 83 -8.26 -30.40 -6.64
C ASP A 83 -7.87 -28.95 -6.90
N SER A 84 -8.83 -28.19 -7.41
CA SER A 84 -8.72 -26.75 -7.60
C SER A 84 -10.00 -26.05 -7.20
N GLN A 85 -9.88 -24.87 -6.61
CA GLN A 85 -11.02 -24.03 -6.25
C GLN A 85 -10.67 -22.56 -6.44
N THR A 86 -11.66 -21.78 -6.89
CA THR A 86 -11.54 -20.32 -6.96
C THR A 86 -12.51 -19.64 -5.99
N LEU A 87 -11.96 -18.72 -5.22
CA LEU A 87 -12.63 -17.86 -4.24
C LEU A 87 -12.71 -16.45 -4.83
N PHE A 88 -13.91 -15.91 -4.90
CA PHE A 88 -14.25 -14.61 -5.47
C PHE A 88 -14.75 -13.68 -4.40
N GLY A 89 -14.29 -12.43 -4.47
CA GLY A 89 -14.80 -11.33 -3.69
C GLY A 89 -16.07 -10.70 -4.27
N PRO A 90 -16.56 -9.61 -3.65
CA PRO A 90 -17.87 -9.04 -3.92
C PRO A 90 -18.09 -8.58 -5.37
N LEU A 91 -17.03 -8.17 -6.07
CA LEU A 91 -17.12 -7.66 -7.45
C LEU A 91 -16.76 -8.73 -8.50
N SER A 92 -16.25 -9.89 -8.08
CA SER A 92 -15.83 -10.99 -8.94
C SER A 92 -16.70 -12.25 -8.85
N GLY A 93 -17.78 -12.24 -8.05
CA GLY A 93 -18.74 -13.35 -7.98
C GLY A 93 -19.23 -13.72 -6.58
N ASP A 94 -18.65 -13.12 -5.53
CA ASP A 94 -19.11 -13.14 -4.14
C ASP A 94 -19.41 -14.54 -3.57
N ASN A 95 -18.48 -15.48 -3.77
CA ASN A 95 -18.61 -16.85 -3.26
C ASN A 95 -17.75 -17.13 -2.02
N SER A 96 -17.10 -16.10 -1.48
CA SER A 96 -16.15 -16.22 -0.38
C SER A 96 -16.11 -14.96 0.48
N LEU A 97 -15.53 -15.09 1.65
CA LEU A 97 -15.37 -14.07 2.67
C LEU A 97 -13.88 -13.77 2.82
N LEU A 98 -13.58 -12.50 3.08
CA LEU A 98 -12.26 -12.03 3.51
C LEU A 98 -12.26 -11.89 5.02
N ARG A 99 -11.18 -12.32 5.65
CA ARG A 99 -10.78 -11.85 6.98
C ARG A 99 -9.36 -11.34 6.94
N LEU A 100 -9.18 -10.10 7.38
CA LEU A 100 -7.88 -9.45 7.48
C LEU A 100 -7.77 -8.76 8.83
N GLN A 101 -6.73 -9.12 9.58
CA GLN A 101 -6.48 -8.53 10.88
C GLN A 101 -4.99 -8.34 11.13
N GLY A 102 -4.66 -7.35 11.95
CA GLY A 102 -3.29 -7.03 12.34
C GLY A 102 -2.61 -6.08 11.36
N THR A 103 -1.29 -6.09 11.35
CA THR A 103 -0.43 -5.20 10.56
C THR A 103 0.51 -5.96 9.63
N ALA A 104 0.41 -7.28 9.56
CA ALA A 104 1.28 -8.11 8.72
C ALA A 104 1.11 -7.84 7.21
N LEU A 105 -0.08 -7.42 6.75
CA LEU A 105 -0.33 -7.13 5.34
C LEU A 105 -0.09 -5.64 5.02
N THR A 106 0.82 -5.38 4.09
CA THR A 106 1.20 -4.04 3.66
C THR A 106 1.11 -3.90 2.14
N ALA A 107 0.57 -2.80 1.66
CA ALA A 107 0.58 -2.41 0.26
C ALA A 107 1.57 -1.28 -0.02
N SER A 108 2.08 -1.25 -1.24
CA SER A 108 2.84 -0.15 -1.83
C SER A 108 2.36 0.08 -3.26
N ALA A 109 2.80 1.16 -3.90
CA ALA A 109 2.43 1.42 -5.30
C ALA A 109 2.77 0.26 -6.27
N THR A 110 3.66 -0.66 -5.90
CA THR A 110 4.16 -1.71 -6.79
C THR A 110 3.99 -3.13 -6.25
N GLN A 111 3.83 -3.31 -4.94
CA GLN A 111 3.86 -4.62 -4.29
C GLN A 111 2.84 -4.74 -3.17
N LEU A 112 2.29 -5.95 -3.03
CA LEU A 112 1.57 -6.43 -1.87
C LEU A 112 2.49 -7.35 -1.08
N LEU A 113 2.69 -7.05 0.19
CA LEU A 113 3.68 -7.67 1.07
C LEU A 113 3.00 -8.26 2.30
N PHE A 114 3.46 -9.41 2.76
CA PHE A 114 3.06 -10.02 4.02
C PHE A 114 4.29 -10.30 4.88
N ASP A 115 4.29 -9.82 6.12
CA ASP A 115 5.33 -10.09 7.10
C ASP A 115 4.94 -11.28 7.99
N PHE A 116 5.60 -12.42 7.79
CA PHE A 116 5.37 -13.64 8.59
C PHE A 116 5.91 -13.52 10.02
N GLU A 117 6.72 -12.51 10.32
CA GLU A 117 7.17 -12.17 11.68
C GLU A 117 6.25 -11.16 12.36
N GLY A 118 5.41 -10.47 11.58
CA GLY A 118 4.43 -9.51 12.05
C GLY A 118 3.21 -10.15 12.71
N GLU A 119 2.37 -9.30 13.31
CA GLU A 119 1.09 -9.72 13.88
C GLU A 119 -0.02 -9.58 12.85
N GLY A 120 -0.72 -10.68 12.56
CA GLY A 120 -1.90 -10.63 11.71
C GLY A 120 -2.14 -11.88 10.88
N HIS A 121 -3.23 -11.86 10.14
CA HIS A 121 -3.56 -12.89 9.18
C HIS A 121 -4.37 -12.34 8.01
N LEU A 122 -4.27 -13.02 6.88
CA LEU A 122 -5.09 -12.82 5.69
C LEU A 122 -5.74 -14.16 5.35
N LEU A 123 -7.07 -14.19 5.32
CA LEU A 123 -7.86 -15.38 5.05
C LEU A 123 -8.90 -15.08 3.97
N PHE A 124 -8.92 -15.92 2.94
CA PHE A 124 -10.03 -16.03 1.99
C PHE A 124 -10.68 -17.38 2.17
N ALA A 125 -11.98 -17.41 2.42
CA ALA A 125 -12.67 -18.66 2.74
C ALA A 125 -14.12 -18.66 2.30
N THR A 126 -14.64 -19.84 1.96
CA THR A 126 -16.07 -20.02 1.65
C THR A 126 -17.00 -19.73 2.84
N GLU A 127 -16.49 -19.88 4.06
CA GLU A 127 -17.21 -19.64 5.31
C GLU A 127 -16.21 -19.36 6.45
N PHE A 128 -16.68 -19.13 7.67
CA PHE A 128 -15.82 -19.05 8.87
C PHE A 128 -16.16 -20.19 9.84
N SER A 129 -15.92 -21.42 9.40
CA SER A 129 -16.15 -22.65 10.16
C SER A 129 -14.89 -23.52 10.24
N PRO A 130 -14.86 -24.55 11.10
CA PRO A 130 -13.77 -25.52 11.13
C PRO A 130 -13.58 -26.28 9.81
N ALA A 131 -14.62 -26.43 8.99
CA ALA A 131 -14.56 -27.14 7.71
C ALA A 131 -14.23 -26.23 6.51
N VAL A 132 -13.58 -25.09 6.77
CA VAL A 132 -13.32 -24.06 5.77
C VAL A 132 -12.53 -24.60 4.57
N ARG A 133 -13.01 -24.23 3.39
CA ARG A 133 -12.24 -24.27 2.14
C ARG A 133 -11.73 -22.87 1.85
N GLY A 134 -10.43 -22.72 1.71
CA GLY A 134 -9.82 -21.39 1.79
C GLY A 134 -8.30 -21.36 1.64
N TYR A 135 -7.80 -20.13 1.53
CA TYR A 135 -6.39 -19.78 1.56
C TYR A 135 -6.13 -18.88 2.77
N CYS A 136 -5.14 -19.21 3.57
CA CYS A 136 -4.82 -18.48 4.78
C CYS A 136 -3.31 -18.26 4.91
N ILE A 137 -2.94 -17.06 5.31
CA ILE A 137 -1.57 -16.68 5.68
C ILE A 137 -1.61 -16.06 7.07
N ASP A 138 -0.78 -16.53 8.00
CA ASP A 138 -0.68 -15.93 9.33
C ASP A 138 0.77 -15.61 9.72
N GLY A 139 0.93 -14.47 10.40
CA GLY A 139 2.19 -14.08 11.01
C GLY A 139 2.41 -14.76 12.36
N GLN A 140 3.39 -14.29 13.12
CA GLN A 140 3.65 -14.81 14.45
C GLN A 140 2.54 -14.40 15.44
N LEU A 141 2.31 -15.25 16.44
CA LEU A 141 1.59 -14.89 17.67
C LEU A 141 0.15 -14.37 17.58
N PHE A 142 -0.55 -14.52 16.45
CA PHE A 142 -1.96 -14.10 16.40
C PHE A 142 -2.88 -15.11 17.13
N ILE A 143 -3.55 -14.67 18.20
CA ILE A 143 -4.52 -15.44 19.01
C ILE A 143 -5.76 -14.54 19.15
N PRO A 144 -7.01 -15.05 18.97
CA PRO A 144 -7.42 -16.46 18.97
C PRO A 144 -7.59 -17.12 17.59
N PHE A 145 -7.42 -16.40 16.48
CA PHE A 145 -7.61 -16.97 15.14
C PHE A 145 -6.25 -17.25 14.50
N ARG A 146 -6.06 -18.46 13.97
CA ARG A 146 -4.86 -18.90 13.25
C ARG A 146 -5.25 -19.63 12.00
N CYS A 147 -4.34 -19.70 11.03
CA CYS A 147 -4.54 -20.48 9.83
C CYS A 147 -4.57 -21.98 10.16
N GLY A 148 -5.76 -22.55 10.34
CA GLY A 148 -5.95 -23.99 10.51
C GLY A 148 -6.05 -24.50 11.95
N PHE A 149 -6.47 -23.69 12.92
CA PHE A 149 -6.75 -24.12 14.32
C PHE A 149 -5.57 -24.79 15.07
N GLU A 150 -4.37 -24.81 14.48
CA GLU A 150 -3.15 -25.33 15.08
C GLU A 150 -2.34 -24.19 15.73
N ASN A 151 -1.65 -24.48 16.83
CA ASN A 151 -0.90 -23.49 17.63
C ASN A 151 0.47 -23.10 17.03
N VAL A 152 0.58 -22.97 15.71
CA VAL A 152 1.83 -22.60 15.03
C VAL A 152 1.54 -21.40 14.13
N GLY A 153 2.13 -20.24 14.42
CA GLY A 153 2.05 -19.05 13.56
C GLY A 153 3.22 -18.99 12.57
N GLY A 154 3.17 -18.04 11.64
CA GLY A 154 4.13 -17.95 10.55
C GLY A 154 3.93 -19.10 9.56
N ALA A 155 2.72 -19.25 9.03
CA ALA A 155 2.41 -20.30 8.10
C ALA A 155 1.54 -19.81 6.95
N GLU A 156 1.62 -20.58 5.86
CA GLU A 156 0.78 -20.44 4.69
C GLU A 156 0.01 -21.76 4.53
N HIS A 157 -1.31 -21.69 4.34
CA HIS A 157 -2.20 -22.84 4.38
C HIS A 157 -3.23 -22.76 3.24
N ILE A 158 -3.38 -23.87 2.52
CA ILE A 158 -4.50 -24.15 1.62
C ILE A 158 -5.35 -25.26 2.23
N THR A 159 -6.65 -25.04 2.35
CA THR A 159 -7.60 -26.05 2.84
C THR A 159 -8.72 -26.31 1.83
N PHE A 160 -9.03 -27.58 1.62
CA PHE A 160 -10.12 -28.08 0.79
C PHE A 160 -11.25 -28.71 1.63
N GLY A 161 -11.32 -28.37 2.92
CA GLY A 161 -12.31 -28.85 3.90
C GLY A 161 -11.66 -29.72 4.97
N LEU A 162 -12.40 -30.02 6.04
CA LEU A 162 -11.96 -30.98 7.07
C LEU A 162 -12.96 -32.14 7.22
N PRO A 163 -12.47 -33.35 7.51
CA PRO A 163 -11.07 -33.78 7.42
C PRO A 163 -10.69 -34.04 5.94
N ASN A 164 -9.76 -33.25 5.38
CA ASN A 164 -9.21 -33.50 4.05
C ASN A 164 -7.69 -33.71 4.17
N PRO A 165 -7.15 -34.89 3.79
CA PRO A 165 -5.72 -35.14 3.79
C PRO A 165 -4.94 -34.25 2.81
N ASP A 166 -5.64 -33.64 1.84
CA ASP A 166 -5.05 -32.85 0.78
C ASP A 166 -4.92 -31.36 1.14
N ASN A 167 -5.08 -31.01 2.41
CA ASN A 167 -4.73 -29.71 2.94
C ASN A 167 -3.22 -29.54 2.96
N ILE A 168 -2.72 -28.40 2.48
CA ILE A 168 -1.29 -28.13 2.36
C ILE A 168 -0.90 -26.99 3.28
N LYS A 169 0.05 -27.25 4.16
CA LYS A 169 0.60 -26.27 5.10
C LYS A 169 2.11 -26.17 4.94
N VAL A 170 2.62 -24.93 4.95
CA VAL A 170 4.05 -24.64 4.91
C VAL A 170 4.38 -23.57 5.93
N SER A 171 5.41 -23.80 6.74
CA SER A 171 5.97 -22.76 7.61
C SER A 171 6.70 -21.73 6.77
N ALA A 172 6.49 -20.46 7.08
CA ALA A 172 7.09 -19.33 6.38
C ALA A 172 7.60 -18.29 7.39
N ASN A 173 8.58 -17.50 6.96
CA ASN A 173 9.22 -16.49 7.78
C ASN A 173 9.64 -15.28 6.94
N GLY A 174 9.88 -14.15 7.63
CA GLY A 174 10.27 -12.89 7.02
C GLY A 174 9.19 -12.27 6.12
N LEU A 175 9.63 -11.36 5.25
CA LEU A 175 8.77 -10.61 4.35
C LEU A 175 8.57 -11.36 3.02
N ALA A 176 7.32 -11.62 2.65
CA ALA A 176 6.95 -12.24 1.39
C ALA A 176 6.20 -11.28 0.47
N VAL A 177 6.54 -11.32 -0.82
CA VAL A 177 5.76 -10.67 -1.87
C VAL A 177 4.59 -11.58 -2.23
N LEU A 178 3.37 -11.11 -2.01
CA LEU A 178 2.15 -11.82 -2.40
C LEU A 178 1.74 -11.51 -3.84
N GLY A 179 2.04 -10.31 -4.31
CA GLY A 179 1.75 -9.88 -5.68
C GLY A 179 2.38 -8.55 -6.05
N THR A 180 2.41 -8.26 -7.34
CA THR A 180 2.86 -6.98 -7.91
C THR A 180 1.67 -6.24 -8.51
N ALA A 181 1.69 -4.91 -8.44
CA ALA A 181 0.66 -4.07 -9.02
C ALA A 181 0.64 -4.27 -10.56
N ILE A 182 -0.52 -4.57 -11.13
CA ILE A 182 -0.75 -4.64 -12.56
C ILE A 182 -1.39 -3.32 -13.01
N GLY A 183 -0.82 -2.68 -14.02
CA GLY A 183 -1.33 -1.41 -14.55
C GLY A 183 -0.85 -0.16 -13.81
N GLY A 184 -0.15 -0.33 -12.68
CA GLY A 184 0.61 0.76 -12.04
C GLY A 184 1.85 1.14 -12.85
N PRO A 185 2.46 2.32 -12.60
CA PRO A 185 3.75 2.66 -13.19
C PRO A 185 4.74 1.54 -12.86
N ALA A 186 5.36 0.96 -13.89
CA ALA A 186 6.35 -0.10 -13.71
C ALA A 186 7.35 0.33 -12.62
N PRO A 187 7.70 -0.53 -11.65
CA PRO A 187 8.69 -0.20 -10.64
C PRO A 187 9.90 0.39 -11.35
N ALA A 188 10.27 1.61 -10.97
CA ALA A 188 11.40 2.29 -11.59
C ALA A 188 12.58 1.31 -11.53
N PRO A 189 13.22 0.97 -12.66
CA PRO A 189 14.34 0.05 -12.64
C PRO A 189 15.30 0.54 -11.56
N ALA A 190 15.67 -0.36 -10.64
CA ALA A 190 16.71 -0.06 -9.66
C ALA A 190 17.90 0.57 -10.39
N PRO A 191 18.69 1.48 -9.78
CA PRO A 191 19.84 2.12 -10.43
C PRO A 191 20.95 1.13 -10.81
N GLU A 192 20.67 0.31 -11.81
CA GLU A 192 21.63 -0.41 -12.60
C GLU A 192 22.22 0.59 -13.61
N PRO A 193 23.20 0.21 -14.42
CA PRO A 193 24.66 0.48 -14.38
C PRO A 193 25.24 1.78 -13.75
N ALA A 194 24.44 2.77 -13.35
CA ALA A 194 25.00 4.06 -12.90
C ALA A 194 25.83 3.96 -11.60
N ALA A 195 25.47 3.05 -10.70
CA ALA A 195 26.24 2.79 -9.48
C ALA A 195 27.67 2.28 -9.79
N TRP A 196 27.80 1.42 -10.80
CA TRP A 196 29.10 0.93 -11.26
C TRP A 196 29.92 2.04 -11.90
N ALA A 197 29.29 2.88 -12.72
CA ALA A 197 29.94 4.03 -13.34
C ALA A 197 30.46 5.02 -12.30
N LEU A 198 29.69 5.32 -11.25
CA LEU A 198 30.11 6.19 -10.16
C LEU A 198 31.23 5.57 -9.32
N MET A 199 31.21 4.26 -9.10
CA MET A 199 32.28 3.57 -8.38
C MET A 199 33.60 3.58 -9.17
N ILE A 200 33.55 3.28 -10.47
CA ILE A 200 34.72 3.33 -11.37
C ILE A 200 35.24 4.77 -11.48
N ALA A 201 34.36 5.75 -11.66
CA ALA A 201 34.75 7.15 -11.70
C ALA A 201 35.39 7.61 -10.37
N GLY A 202 34.82 7.22 -9.24
CA GLY A 202 35.36 7.52 -7.90
C GLY A 202 36.76 6.95 -7.70
N PHE A 203 36.96 5.66 -8.00
CA PHE A 203 38.28 5.02 -7.90
C PHE A 203 39.28 5.57 -8.92
N GLY A 204 38.84 5.85 -10.14
CA GLY A 204 39.67 6.46 -11.19
C GLY A 204 40.19 7.84 -10.79
N LEU A 205 39.33 8.70 -10.24
CA LEU A 205 39.70 10.03 -9.77
C LEU A 205 40.64 9.99 -8.55
N ALA A 206 40.39 9.08 -7.60
CA ALA A 206 41.27 8.87 -6.45
C ALA A 206 42.68 8.42 -6.90
N GLY A 207 42.76 7.46 -7.82
CA GLY A 207 44.03 6.99 -8.40
C GLY A 207 44.77 8.09 -9.17
N ALA A 208 44.06 8.88 -9.99
CA ALA A 208 44.65 10.00 -10.73
C ALA A 208 45.26 11.05 -9.80
N ARG A 209 44.61 11.35 -8.66
CA ARG A 209 45.11 12.32 -7.68
C ARG A 209 46.39 11.85 -7.00
N LEU A 210 46.51 10.57 -6.67
CA LEU A 210 47.74 9.99 -6.11
C LEU A 210 48.89 10.02 -7.12
N ARG A 211 48.60 9.73 -8.40
CA ARG A 211 49.62 9.74 -9.46
C ARG A 211 50.15 11.15 -9.73
N ARG A 212 49.30 12.19 -9.65
CA ARG A 212 49.71 13.60 -9.83
C ARG A 212 50.71 14.07 -8.76
N ARG A 213 50.59 13.62 -7.51
CA ARG A 213 51.51 14.01 -6.41
C ARG A 213 52.93 13.48 -6.57
N ARG A 214 53.12 12.36 -7.28
CA ARG A 214 54.46 11.81 -7.53
C ARG A 214 55.24 12.58 -8.59
N VAL A 215 54.54 13.22 -9.53
CA VAL A 215 55.16 13.97 -10.63
C VAL A 215 55.70 15.33 -10.17
N THR A 216 55.09 15.94 -9.16
CA THR A 216 55.54 17.24 -8.60
C THR A 216 56.63 17.13 -7.53
N ALA A 217 57.02 15.91 -7.12
CA ALA A 217 58.05 15.66 -6.11
C ALA A 217 59.42 15.29 -6.72
N ALA A 218 59.54 15.32 -8.05
CA ALA A 218 60.76 15.19 -8.83
C ALA A 218 61.06 16.53 -9.53
#